data_AF-A0A561VTP1-F1
#
_entry.id   AF-A0A561VTP1-F1
#
_cell.length_a   1.000
_cell.length_b   1.000
_cell.length_c   1.000
_cell.angle_alpha   90.00
_cell.angle_beta   90.00
_cell.angle_gamma   90.00
#
_symmetry.space_group_name_H-M   'P 1'
#
loop_
_entity.id
_entity.type
_entity.pdbx_description
1 polymer ?
#
loop_
_entity_poly.entity_id
_entity_poly.type
_entity_poly.pdbx_seq_one_letter_code
_entity_poly.pdbx_strand_id
1 'polypeptide(L)'
;MHDTPPSVPDFTQWPSFPFEGDLHVKQLDDPVPVEPPRKGEGLRECTACNAPDDAYIWVGERWRVRAMDRPTGLPMVLILESRTHLDLGDLPNLLAAELGVMTVRLERAIRSLDGVARVHVNRWGDGSAHLHMWFLARPYGRLQLRGTFLSLWDSILPPISEAQWRENLALVAAWLAEFGGRPLAEPPRIQWQAPSSLLAQSAAADAAAAEAAAVSVIEAAEEIPEPAPDAAVDVDAAQGDTASAPDAVALDGDAEAGSAAPLSDPTSGSDEPASVDEAPGGTPAGAPTFGTATSSNQASDTPTPGIAGTVTAPVNARSVLNDPDDDATDDATNGRQ
;
A
#
# COMPACT_ATOMS: atom_id res chain seq x y z
N MET A 1 -16.53 18.89 -26.68
CA MET A 1 -16.72 17.51 -27.17
C MET A 1 -17.29 16.72 -26.01
N HIS A 2 -18.41 16.03 -26.18
CA HIS A 2 -19.00 15.21 -25.10
C HIS A 2 -18.32 13.85 -25.12
N ASP A 3 -17.13 13.78 -24.52
CA ASP A 3 -16.25 12.61 -24.60
C ASP A 3 -16.43 11.62 -23.44
N THR A 4 -17.44 11.83 -22.57
CA THR A 4 -17.75 10.89 -21.49
C THR A 4 -18.78 9.85 -21.96
N PRO A 5 -18.45 8.54 -21.96
CA PRO A 5 -19.41 7.52 -22.36
C PRO A 5 -20.64 7.53 -21.45
N PRO A 6 -21.85 7.31 -21.99
CA PRO A 6 -23.09 7.41 -21.22
C PRO A 6 -23.29 6.22 -20.28
N SER A 7 -22.56 5.12 -20.46
CA SER A 7 -22.67 3.89 -19.65
C SER A 7 -21.38 3.60 -18.90
N VAL A 8 -21.51 2.92 -17.75
CA VAL A 8 -20.36 2.47 -16.98
C VAL A 8 -19.50 1.48 -17.78
N PRO A 9 -18.16 1.58 -17.71
CA PRO A 9 -17.27 0.64 -18.40
C PRO A 9 -17.26 -0.76 -17.78
N ASP A 10 -16.86 -1.76 -18.59
CA ASP A 10 -16.81 -3.17 -18.20
C ASP A 10 -15.90 -3.48 -16.99
N PHE A 11 -14.88 -2.65 -16.74
CA PHE A 11 -13.99 -2.87 -15.59
C PHE A 11 -14.71 -2.78 -14.24
N THR A 12 -15.90 -2.16 -14.21
CA THR A 12 -16.75 -2.12 -13.01
C THR A 12 -17.26 -3.50 -12.60
N GLN A 13 -17.26 -4.47 -13.52
CA GLN A 13 -17.65 -5.85 -13.25
C GLN A 13 -16.46 -6.76 -12.92
N TRP A 14 -15.24 -6.23 -12.89
CA TRP A 14 -14.06 -7.03 -12.57
C TRP A 14 -14.08 -7.40 -11.09
N PRO A 15 -13.67 -8.63 -10.70
CA PRO A 15 -13.64 -9.02 -9.29
C PRO A 15 -12.80 -8.09 -8.40
N SER A 16 -11.80 -7.42 -8.97
CA SER A 16 -10.93 -6.48 -8.25
C SER A 16 -11.49 -5.07 -8.10
N PHE A 17 -12.61 -4.75 -8.77
CA PHE A 17 -13.25 -3.46 -8.65
C PHE A 17 -13.87 -3.31 -7.24
N PRO A 18 -13.62 -2.21 -6.51
CA PRO A 18 -13.90 -2.16 -5.09
C PRO A 18 -15.31 -1.71 -4.71
N PHE A 19 -16.14 -1.29 -5.66
CA PHE A 19 -17.45 -0.69 -5.37
C PHE A 19 -18.58 -1.50 -5.99
N GLU A 20 -19.70 -1.57 -5.28
CA GLU A 20 -20.96 -2.11 -5.76
C GLU A 20 -22.04 -1.03 -5.65
N GLY A 21 -23.10 -1.15 -6.46
CA GLY A 21 -24.24 -0.23 -6.43
C GLY A 21 -24.52 0.43 -7.78
N ASP A 22 -25.36 1.46 -7.74
CA ASP A 22 -25.71 2.25 -8.93
C ASP A 22 -24.59 3.26 -9.24
N LEU A 23 -23.76 2.93 -10.24
CA LEU A 23 -22.59 3.70 -10.63
C LEU A 23 -22.89 4.53 -11.87
N HIS A 24 -22.40 5.77 -11.87
CA HIS A 24 -22.55 6.70 -13.00
C HIS A 24 -21.18 7.23 -13.39
N VAL A 25 -20.94 7.38 -14.70
CA VAL A 25 -19.71 8.00 -15.20
C VAL A 25 -19.80 9.51 -14.99
N LYS A 26 -18.86 10.08 -14.23
CA LYS A 26 -18.79 11.52 -14.00
C LYS A 26 -18.47 12.23 -15.33
N GLN A 27 -19.21 13.28 -15.64
CA GLN A 27 -18.90 14.15 -16.79
C GLN A 27 -17.54 14.80 -16.60
N LEU A 28 -16.71 14.72 -17.63
CA LEU A 28 -15.41 15.38 -17.65
C LEU A 28 -15.59 16.90 -17.76
N ASP A 29 -14.84 17.64 -16.94
CA ASP A 29 -14.79 19.10 -17.01
C ASP A 29 -14.11 19.56 -18.32
N ASP A 30 -14.36 20.80 -18.74
CA ASP A 30 -13.73 21.36 -19.94
C ASP A 30 -12.19 21.43 -19.79
N PRO A 31 -11.42 21.15 -20.86
CA PRO A 31 -9.97 21.26 -20.82
C PRO A 31 -9.50 22.67 -20.45
N VAL A 32 -8.53 22.76 -19.55
CA VAL A 32 -7.89 24.04 -19.20
C VAL A 32 -6.67 24.29 -20.10
N PRO A 33 -6.37 25.55 -20.47
CA PRO A 33 -5.24 25.86 -21.34
C PRO A 33 -3.87 25.70 -20.65
N VAL A 34 -3.83 25.84 -19.32
CA VAL A 34 -2.62 25.70 -18.51
C VAL A 34 -3.02 25.04 -17.19
N GLU A 35 -2.34 23.96 -16.84
CA GLU A 35 -2.52 23.28 -15.56
C GLU A 35 -1.92 24.09 -14.40
N PRO A 36 -2.50 24.02 -13.20
CA PRO A 36 -1.85 24.59 -12.01
C PRO A 36 -0.48 23.96 -11.79
N PRO A 37 0.54 24.75 -11.43
CA PRO A 37 1.88 24.23 -11.17
C PRO A 37 1.88 23.29 -9.95
N ARG A 38 2.71 22.25 -10.04
CA ARG A 38 2.87 21.24 -9.00
C ARG A 38 3.64 21.79 -7.80
N LYS A 39 3.59 21.07 -6.67
CA LYS A 39 4.46 21.38 -5.51
C LYS A 39 5.93 21.21 -5.90
N GLY A 40 6.76 22.18 -5.54
CA GLY A 40 8.18 22.22 -5.92
C GLY A 40 8.45 22.70 -7.34
N GLU A 41 7.43 23.00 -8.16
CA GLU A 41 7.67 23.44 -9.53
C GLU A 41 8.13 24.90 -9.62
N GLY A 42 9.17 25.15 -10.41
CA GLY A 42 9.77 26.49 -10.56
C GLY A 42 10.42 26.96 -9.26
N LEU A 43 9.96 28.11 -8.74
CA LEU A 43 10.46 28.69 -7.48
C LEU A 43 9.60 28.30 -6.26
N ARG A 44 8.69 27.33 -6.40
CA ARG A 44 7.81 26.91 -5.30
C ARG A 44 8.56 26.03 -4.32
N GLU A 45 8.19 26.16 -3.05
CA GLU A 45 8.71 25.31 -1.98
C GLU A 45 8.50 23.82 -2.29
N CYS A 46 9.57 23.04 -2.08
CA CYS A 46 9.57 21.61 -2.28
C CYS A 46 9.69 20.88 -0.95
N THR A 47 8.61 20.19 -0.55
CA THR A 47 8.57 19.43 0.71
C THR A 47 9.68 18.38 0.79
N ALA A 48 9.95 17.64 -0.28
CA ALA A 48 10.97 16.60 -0.28
C ALA A 48 12.41 17.16 -0.23
N CYS A 49 12.67 18.34 -0.81
CA CYS A 49 13.97 19.00 -0.68
C CYS A 49 14.22 19.49 0.75
N ASN A 50 13.17 20.00 1.40
CA ASN A 50 13.26 20.56 2.74
C ASN A 50 13.16 19.50 3.85
N ALA A 51 12.73 18.27 3.51
CA ALA A 51 12.58 17.19 4.47
C ALA A 51 13.96 16.75 5.01
N PRO A 52 14.16 16.78 6.35
CA PRO A 52 15.36 16.25 6.96
C PRO A 52 15.45 14.72 6.78
N ASP A 53 16.65 14.18 6.90
CA ASP A 53 16.90 12.75 6.68
C ASP A 53 16.13 11.85 7.67
N ASP A 54 15.85 12.31 8.90
CA ASP A 54 15.09 11.57 9.91
C ASP A 54 13.59 11.41 9.60
N ALA A 55 13.07 12.10 8.57
CA ALA A 55 11.73 11.88 8.04
C ALA A 55 11.64 10.62 7.15
N TYR A 56 12.76 9.93 6.91
CA TYR A 56 12.86 8.77 6.03
C TYR A 56 13.16 7.50 6.83
N ILE A 57 12.79 6.33 6.28
CA ILE A 57 13.14 5.04 6.90
C ILE A 57 14.52 4.54 6.49
N TRP A 58 15.03 5.03 5.36
CA TRP A 58 16.36 4.73 4.85
C TRP A 58 16.86 5.90 4.00
N VAL A 59 18.14 6.22 4.16
CA VAL A 59 18.81 7.29 3.40
C VAL A 59 20.10 6.77 2.78
N GLY A 60 20.24 6.96 1.47
CA GLY A 60 21.47 6.74 0.73
C GLY A 60 22.08 8.06 0.25
N GLU A 61 23.14 7.94 -0.55
CA GLU A 61 23.86 9.11 -1.11
C GLU A 61 22.99 9.92 -2.10
N ARG A 62 22.17 9.25 -2.91
CA ARG A 62 21.36 9.88 -3.98
C ARG A 62 19.86 9.60 -3.88
N TRP A 63 19.48 8.65 -3.04
CA TRP A 63 18.11 8.14 -2.91
C TRP A 63 17.70 8.09 -1.45
N ARG A 64 16.40 8.26 -1.19
CA ARG A 64 15.80 8.14 0.13
C ARG A 64 14.49 7.35 0.02
N VAL A 65 14.12 6.62 1.07
CA VAL A 65 12.87 5.86 1.12
C VAL A 65 12.02 6.36 2.27
N ARG A 66 10.80 6.80 1.95
CA ARG A 66 9.84 7.38 2.89
C ARG A 66 8.66 6.43 3.08
N ALA A 67 8.12 6.40 4.28
CA ALA A 67 6.87 5.72 4.59
C ALA A 67 5.69 6.72 4.63
N MET A 68 4.48 6.20 4.75
CA MET A 68 3.34 7.05 5.12
C MET A 68 3.47 7.49 6.59
N ASP A 69 2.73 8.53 7.00
CA ASP A 69 2.80 9.02 8.38
C ASP A 69 2.10 8.08 9.38
N ARG A 70 1.27 7.15 8.88
CA ARG A 70 0.49 6.18 9.66
C ARG A 70 0.36 4.86 8.88
N PRO A 71 0.03 3.74 9.56
CA PRO A 71 -0.27 2.48 8.88
C PRO A 71 -1.39 2.62 7.85
N THR A 72 -1.25 1.91 6.74
CA THR A 72 -2.24 1.86 5.65
C THR A 72 -2.97 0.52 5.62
N GLY A 73 -3.97 0.38 4.75
CA GLY A 73 -4.72 -0.87 4.58
C GLY A 73 -3.88 -2.01 3.98
N LEU A 74 -2.78 -1.67 3.30
CA LEU A 74 -1.82 -2.62 2.77
C LEU A 74 -0.68 -2.93 3.76
N PRO A 75 -0.01 -4.11 3.62
CA PRO A 75 1.11 -4.50 4.47
C PRO A 75 2.27 -3.50 4.49
N MET A 76 2.46 -2.80 3.36
CA MET A 76 3.49 -1.77 3.21
C MET A 76 3.18 -0.86 2.01
N VAL A 77 3.32 0.45 2.21
CA VAL A 77 3.31 1.47 1.16
C VAL A 77 4.51 2.38 1.37
N LEU A 78 5.42 2.41 0.39
CA LEU A 78 6.66 3.18 0.44
C LEU A 78 6.82 4.05 -0.78
N ILE A 79 7.59 5.12 -0.61
CA ILE A 79 7.95 6.04 -1.67
C ILE A 79 9.48 6.12 -1.76
N LEU A 80 10.01 5.83 -2.95
CA LEU A 80 11.41 6.08 -3.29
C LEU A 80 11.53 7.49 -3.89
N GLU A 81 12.38 8.33 -3.32
CA GLU A 81 12.59 9.71 -3.78
C GLU A 81 14.07 9.95 -4.07
N SER A 82 14.38 10.76 -5.09
CA SER A 82 15.74 11.27 -5.26
C SER A 82 16.09 12.28 -4.16
N ARG A 83 17.38 12.47 -3.87
CA ARG A 83 17.83 13.60 -3.04
C ARG A 83 17.79 14.90 -3.81
N THR A 84 18.29 14.87 -5.04
CA THR A 84 18.26 16.02 -5.95
C THR A 84 16.85 16.27 -6.46
N HIS A 85 16.47 17.54 -6.57
CA HIS A 85 15.22 17.96 -7.19
C HIS A 85 15.27 17.71 -8.70
N LEU A 86 14.67 16.60 -9.14
CA LEU A 86 14.58 16.20 -10.55
C LEU A 86 13.18 15.63 -10.77
N ASP A 87 12.60 15.79 -11.96
CA ASP A 87 11.50 14.92 -12.39
C ASP A 87 12.07 13.67 -13.09
N LEU A 88 11.21 12.69 -13.37
CA LEU A 88 11.62 11.43 -14.00
C LEU A 88 12.31 11.65 -15.35
N GLY A 89 11.81 12.60 -16.15
CA GLY A 89 12.37 12.94 -17.47
C GLY A 89 13.72 13.68 -17.41
N ASP A 90 14.06 14.25 -16.25
CA ASP A 90 15.27 15.05 -16.05
C ASP A 90 16.45 14.22 -15.53
N LEU A 91 16.25 12.92 -15.29
CA LEU A 91 17.29 12.06 -14.73
C LEU A 91 18.46 11.89 -15.72
N PRO A 92 19.70 12.21 -15.30
CA PRO A 92 20.88 11.83 -16.08
C PRO A 92 21.02 10.31 -16.12
N ASN A 93 21.65 9.79 -17.18
CA ASN A 93 21.76 8.34 -17.45
C ASN A 93 22.21 7.50 -16.24
N LEU A 94 23.15 8.00 -15.42
CA LEU A 94 23.61 7.29 -14.22
C LEU A 94 22.50 7.17 -13.17
N LEU A 95 21.76 8.25 -12.91
CA LEU A 95 20.63 8.21 -11.97
C LEU A 95 19.45 7.39 -12.53
N ALA A 96 19.21 7.44 -13.84
CA ALA A 96 18.19 6.58 -14.46
C ALA A 96 18.55 5.09 -14.32
N ALA A 97 19.82 4.72 -14.48
CA ALA A 97 20.28 3.35 -14.24
C ALA A 97 20.13 2.95 -12.76
N GLU A 98 20.49 3.84 -11.84
CA GLU A 98 20.32 3.61 -10.40
C GLU A 98 18.85 3.49 -9.99
N LEU A 99 17.94 4.25 -10.61
CA LEU A 99 16.51 4.12 -10.36
C LEU A 99 16.01 2.71 -10.66
N GLY A 100 16.47 2.10 -11.76
CA GLY A 100 16.18 0.71 -12.09
C GLY A 100 16.68 -0.26 -11.02
N VAL A 101 17.92 -0.06 -10.55
CA VAL A 101 18.51 -0.89 -9.47
C VAL A 101 17.74 -0.72 -8.15
N MET A 102 17.43 0.53 -7.77
CA MET A 102 16.68 0.83 -6.55
C MET A 102 15.26 0.30 -6.59
N THR A 103 14.62 0.32 -7.76
CA THR A 103 13.29 -0.28 -7.97
C THR A 103 13.31 -1.77 -7.66
N VAL A 104 14.29 -2.51 -8.20
CA VAL A 104 14.41 -3.96 -7.93
C VAL A 104 14.79 -4.25 -6.48
N ARG A 105 15.67 -3.43 -5.88
CA ARG A 105 16.06 -3.58 -4.47
C ARG A 105 14.87 -3.40 -3.53
N LEU A 106 14.13 -2.30 -3.70
CA LEU A 106 12.99 -2.01 -2.85
C LEU A 106 11.84 -3.01 -3.06
N GLU A 107 11.61 -3.45 -4.30
CA GLU A 107 10.67 -4.55 -4.61
C GLU A 107 11.01 -5.80 -3.81
N ARG A 108 12.28 -6.23 -3.83
CA ARG A 108 12.75 -7.43 -3.13
C ARG A 108 12.64 -7.29 -1.61
N ALA A 109 13.02 -6.13 -1.07
CA ALA A 109 12.92 -5.83 0.36
C ALA A 109 11.48 -5.91 0.86
N ILE A 110 10.54 -5.33 0.10
CA ILE A 110 9.11 -5.37 0.46
C ILE A 110 8.55 -6.78 0.27
N ARG A 111 8.94 -7.50 -0.79
CA ARG A 111 8.46 -8.86 -1.04
C ARG A 111 9.03 -9.89 -0.07
N SER A 112 10.14 -9.60 0.61
CA SER A 112 10.65 -10.47 1.69
C SER A 112 9.86 -10.37 2.99
N LEU A 113 8.92 -9.42 3.10
CA LEU A 113 8.01 -9.36 4.24
C LEU A 113 7.02 -10.51 4.21
N ASP A 114 6.70 -11.06 5.37
CA ASP A 114 5.70 -12.10 5.52
C ASP A 114 4.32 -11.61 5.04
N GLY A 115 3.62 -12.47 4.31
CA GLY A 115 2.29 -12.16 3.81
C GLY A 115 2.25 -11.18 2.62
N VAL A 116 3.38 -10.88 1.97
CA VAL A 116 3.41 -10.10 0.71
C VAL A 116 3.57 -11.03 -0.49
N ALA A 117 2.65 -10.96 -1.46
CA ALA A 117 2.73 -11.76 -2.68
C ALA A 117 3.45 -11.03 -3.83
N ARG A 118 3.14 -9.75 -4.05
CA ARG A 118 3.65 -8.94 -5.17
C ARG A 118 3.76 -7.49 -4.72
N VAL A 119 4.61 -6.71 -5.38
CA VAL A 119 4.72 -5.26 -5.18
C VAL A 119 4.32 -4.57 -6.47
N HIS A 120 3.40 -3.61 -6.40
CA HIS A 120 3.07 -2.75 -7.53
C HIS A 120 3.94 -1.50 -7.48
N VAL A 121 4.59 -1.17 -8.59
CA VAL A 121 5.46 0.00 -8.71
C VAL A 121 4.77 1.01 -9.63
N ASN A 122 4.54 2.22 -9.15
CA ASN A 122 3.79 3.25 -9.89
C ASN A 122 4.53 4.59 -9.88
N ARG A 123 4.46 5.30 -11.00
CA ARG A 123 4.78 6.72 -11.06
C ARG A 123 3.46 7.48 -11.22
N TRP A 124 3.08 8.23 -10.18
CA TRP A 124 2.14 9.34 -10.24
C TRP A 124 2.87 10.60 -9.82
N GLY A 125 2.61 11.74 -10.44
CA GLY A 125 3.37 12.95 -10.14
C GLY A 125 2.73 14.21 -10.66
N ASP A 126 1.40 14.20 -10.62
CA ASP A 126 0.53 15.35 -10.82
C ASP A 126 0.54 16.23 -9.55
N GLY A 127 0.96 15.69 -8.40
CA GLY A 127 0.99 16.41 -7.11
C GLY A 127 2.32 17.07 -6.74
N SER A 128 3.45 16.64 -7.33
CA SER A 128 4.78 17.17 -7.01
C SER A 128 5.73 17.04 -8.21
N ALA A 129 6.59 18.04 -8.40
CA ALA A 129 7.66 18.05 -9.39
C ALA A 129 8.89 17.24 -8.95
N HIS A 130 9.02 16.94 -7.65
CA HIS A 130 10.12 16.13 -7.13
C HIS A 130 9.86 14.65 -7.41
N LEU A 131 10.85 13.98 -8.02
CA LEU A 131 10.75 12.57 -8.40
C LEU A 131 10.47 11.69 -7.20
N HIS A 132 9.37 10.95 -7.31
CA HIS A 132 8.99 9.94 -6.36
C HIS A 132 8.31 8.75 -7.06
N MET A 133 8.63 7.53 -6.61
CA MET A 133 8.06 6.28 -7.10
C MET A 133 7.36 5.54 -5.97
N TRP A 134 6.13 5.10 -6.21
CA TRP A 134 5.28 4.43 -5.23
C TRP A 134 5.45 2.92 -5.31
N PHE A 135 5.54 2.27 -4.15
CA PHE A 135 5.61 0.82 -3.98
C PHE A 135 4.48 0.37 -3.07
N LEU A 136 3.55 -0.42 -3.61
CA LEU A 136 2.38 -0.91 -2.88
C LEU A 136 2.48 -2.43 -2.73
N ALA A 137 2.57 -2.92 -1.49
CA ALA A 137 2.64 -4.34 -1.20
C ALA A 137 1.25 -4.98 -1.31
N ARG A 138 1.08 -5.91 -2.24
CA ARG A 138 -0.14 -6.71 -2.34
C ARG A 138 -0.06 -7.90 -1.37
N PRO A 139 -1.04 -8.07 -0.47
CA PRO A 139 -1.13 -9.24 0.40
C PRO A 139 -1.14 -10.56 -0.35
N TYR A 140 -0.53 -11.56 0.27
CA TYR A 140 -0.65 -12.96 -0.11
C TYR A 140 -2.09 -13.47 0.08
N GLY A 141 -2.52 -14.38 -0.80
CA GLY A 141 -3.86 -14.99 -0.76
C GLY A 141 -5.05 -14.09 -1.15
N ARG A 142 -4.90 -12.76 -1.19
CA ARG A 142 -6.00 -11.83 -1.51
C ARG A 142 -6.06 -11.50 -3.00
N LEU A 143 -6.63 -12.40 -3.80
CA LEU A 143 -6.70 -12.24 -5.27
C LEU A 143 -7.57 -11.05 -5.72
N GLN A 144 -8.51 -10.59 -4.89
CA GLN A 144 -9.32 -9.40 -5.17
C GLN A 144 -8.45 -8.13 -5.29
N LEU A 145 -7.31 -8.09 -4.61
CA LEU A 145 -6.39 -6.95 -4.61
C LEU A 145 -5.44 -6.93 -5.83
N ARG A 146 -5.75 -7.68 -6.89
CA ARG A 146 -4.93 -7.76 -8.10
C ARG A 146 -5.17 -6.57 -9.02
N GLY A 147 -4.10 -6.15 -9.69
CA GLY A 147 -4.18 -5.19 -10.79
C GLY A 147 -4.42 -3.76 -10.33
N THR A 148 -5.15 -3.01 -11.15
CA THR A 148 -5.16 -1.55 -11.18
C THR A 148 -5.76 -0.89 -9.93
N PHE A 149 -6.67 -1.55 -9.22
CA PHE A 149 -7.43 -0.94 -8.11
C PHE A 149 -6.76 -1.06 -6.73
N LEU A 150 -5.52 -1.55 -6.65
CA LEU A 150 -4.83 -1.78 -5.38
C LEU A 150 -4.72 -0.50 -4.51
N SER A 151 -4.49 0.67 -5.12
CA SER A 151 -4.41 1.95 -4.40
C SER A 151 -5.76 2.40 -3.83
N LEU A 152 -6.87 2.10 -4.51
CA LEU A 152 -8.22 2.35 -3.99
C LEU A 152 -8.50 1.43 -2.79
N TRP A 153 -8.17 0.15 -2.93
CA TRP A 153 -8.29 -0.81 -1.84
C TRP A 153 -7.47 -0.42 -0.60
N ASP A 154 -6.26 0.13 -0.76
CA ASP A 154 -5.46 0.62 0.37
C ASP A 154 -6.19 1.68 1.20
N SER A 155 -7.02 2.51 0.56
CA SER A 155 -7.82 3.55 1.22
C SER A 155 -9.10 3.02 1.87
N ILE A 156 -9.57 1.83 1.44
CA ILE A 156 -10.81 1.21 1.90
C ILE A 156 -10.56 0.23 3.04
N LEU A 157 -9.47 -0.54 2.96
CA LEU A 157 -9.14 -1.56 3.92
C LEU A 157 -8.78 -0.95 5.28
N PRO A 158 -9.15 -1.60 6.39
CA PRO A 158 -8.72 -1.16 7.71
C PRO A 158 -7.18 -1.21 7.79
N PRO A 159 -6.55 -0.22 8.43
CA PRO A 159 -5.10 -0.18 8.53
C PRO A 159 -4.56 -1.37 9.31
N ILE A 160 -3.37 -1.86 8.94
CA ILE A 160 -2.67 -2.87 9.73
C ILE A 160 -2.28 -2.31 11.12
N SER A 161 -1.94 -3.20 12.05
CA SER A 161 -1.49 -2.75 13.39
C SER A 161 -0.22 -1.93 13.29
N GLU A 162 -0.10 -0.90 14.14
CA GLU A 162 1.08 -0.03 14.15
C GLU A 162 2.37 -0.80 14.51
N ALA A 163 2.27 -1.79 15.39
CA ALA A 163 3.40 -2.65 15.75
C ALA A 163 3.93 -3.42 14.52
N GLN A 164 3.04 -4.09 13.79
CA GLN A 164 3.41 -4.82 12.57
C GLN A 164 3.93 -3.87 11.49
N TRP A 165 3.33 -2.69 11.35
CA TRP A 165 3.80 -1.69 10.40
C TRP A 165 5.23 -1.22 10.70
N ARG A 166 5.53 -0.87 11.95
CA ARG A 166 6.87 -0.45 12.38
C ARG A 166 7.90 -1.57 12.21
N GLU A 167 7.53 -2.81 12.51
CA GLU A 167 8.36 -3.99 12.27
C GLU A 167 8.71 -4.13 10.78
N ASN A 168 7.71 -4.05 9.91
CA ASN A 168 7.92 -4.11 8.46
C ASN A 168 8.83 -2.97 7.96
N LEU A 169 8.67 -1.74 8.48
CA LEU A 169 9.55 -0.61 8.12
C LEU A 169 11.01 -0.89 8.49
N ALA A 170 11.25 -1.41 9.69
CA ALA A 170 12.59 -1.74 10.16
C ALA A 170 13.23 -2.85 9.33
N LEU A 171 12.47 -3.90 8.98
CA LEU A 171 12.95 -4.98 8.13
C LEU A 171 13.34 -4.48 6.74
N VAL A 172 12.49 -3.66 6.11
CA VAL A 172 12.81 -3.08 4.79
C VAL A 172 14.03 -2.16 4.87
N ALA A 173 14.11 -1.30 5.88
CA ALA A 173 15.24 -0.40 6.07
C ALA A 173 16.55 -1.16 6.29
N ALA A 174 16.55 -2.19 7.13
CA ALA A 174 17.70 -3.05 7.38
C ALA A 174 18.14 -3.81 6.12
N TRP A 175 17.18 -4.34 5.35
CA TRP A 175 17.48 -5.01 4.09
C TRP A 175 18.17 -4.07 3.09
N LEU A 176 17.68 -2.83 2.95
CA LEU A 176 18.31 -1.85 2.06
C LEU A 176 19.74 -1.49 2.50
N ALA A 177 19.99 -1.45 3.80
CA ALA A 177 21.30 -1.15 4.38
C ALA A 177 22.38 -2.18 4.00
N GLU A 178 22.02 -3.42 3.66
CA GLU A 178 22.97 -4.43 3.14
C GLU A 178 23.65 -4.00 1.84
N PHE A 179 23.01 -3.09 1.08
CA PHE A 179 23.52 -2.56 -0.18
C PHE A 179 24.05 -1.12 -0.05
N GLY A 180 24.23 -0.64 1.19
CA GLY A 180 24.69 0.71 1.53
C GLY A 180 23.58 1.63 2.07
N GLY A 181 23.96 2.87 2.37
CA GLY A 181 23.08 3.83 3.04
C GLY A 181 22.92 3.54 4.53
N ARG A 182 21.99 4.26 5.16
CA ARG A 182 21.70 4.20 6.61
C ARG A 182 20.23 3.86 6.85
N PRO A 183 19.93 2.80 7.61
CA PRO A 183 18.59 2.57 8.10
C PRO A 183 18.27 3.55 9.22
N LEU A 184 17.04 4.07 9.23
CA LEU A 184 16.53 5.01 10.24
C LEU A 184 15.27 4.50 10.93
N ALA A 185 14.56 3.54 10.33
CA ALA A 185 13.52 2.79 11.02
C ALA A 185 14.15 1.77 11.97
N GLU A 186 13.86 1.90 13.27
CA GLU A 186 14.33 0.96 14.29
C GLU A 186 13.35 -0.21 14.46
N PRO A 187 13.84 -1.45 14.64
CA PRO A 187 13.00 -2.58 15.00
C PRO A 187 12.25 -2.30 16.31
N PRO A 188 11.01 -2.80 16.48
CA PRO A 188 10.37 -2.75 17.79
C PRO A 188 11.28 -3.41 18.82
N ARG A 189 11.50 -2.73 19.95
CA ARG A 189 12.32 -3.27 21.03
C ARG A 189 11.72 -4.59 21.47
N ILE A 190 12.51 -5.66 21.41
CA ILE A 190 12.11 -6.97 21.95
C ILE A 190 11.79 -6.75 23.43
N GLN A 191 10.52 -6.85 23.78
CA GLN A 191 10.09 -6.84 25.17
C GLN A 191 10.39 -8.22 25.73
N TRP A 192 11.63 -8.39 26.21
CA TRP A 192 12.01 -9.58 26.95
C TRP A 192 11.15 -9.70 28.19
N GLN A 193 10.17 -10.60 28.14
CA GLN A 193 9.36 -10.97 29.29
C GLN A 193 9.86 -12.29 29.85
N ALA A 194 9.97 -12.40 31.18
CA ALA A 194 10.26 -13.66 31.81
C ALA A 194 9.09 -14.64 31.56
N PRO A 195 9.33 -15.96 31.43
CA PRO A 195 8.26 -16.94 31.26
C PRO A 195 7.17 -16.87 32.34
N SER A 196 7.54 -16.47 33.56
CA SER A 196 6.60 -16.24 34.67
C SER A 196 5.65 -15.07 34.43
N SER A 197 6.08 -14.02 33.72
CA SER A 197 5.24 -12.87 33.37
C SER A 197 4.17 -13.22 32.34
N LEU A 198 4.49 -14.13 31.40
CA LEU A 198 3.53 -14.63 30.43
C LEU A 198 2.45 -15.50 31.10
N LEU A 199 2.85 -16.39 32.02
CA LEU A 199 1.93 -17.21 32.81
C LEU A 199 1.02 -16.36 33.72
N ALA A 200 1.55 -15.27 34.28
CA ALA A 200 0.78 -14.35 35.09
C ALA A 200 -0.25 -13.56 34.25
N GLN A 201 0.13 -13.13 33.04
CA GLN A 201 -0.79 -12.45 32.11
C GLN A 201 -1.90 -13.38 31.61
N SER A 202 -1.59 -14.64 31.29
CA SER A 202 -2.62 -15.61 30.89
C SER A 202 -3.61 -15.87 32.02
N ALA A 203 -3.12 -16.08 33.25
CA ALA A 203 -3.99 -16.27 34.41
C ALA A 203 -4.87 -15.06 34.70
N ALA A 204 -4.35 -13.84 34.51
CA ALA A 204 -5.12 -12.61 34.65
C ALA A 204 -6.21 -12.47 33.56
N ALA A 205 -5.90 -12.84 32.31
CA ALA A 205 -6.88 -12.85 31.22
C ALA A 205 -7.99 -13.88 31.47
N ASP A 206 -7.65 -15.07 31.94
CA ASP A 206 -8.62 -16.12 32.30
C ASP A 206 -9.54 -15.66 33.45
N ALA A 207 -8.99 -14.99 34.46
CA ALA A 207 -9.75 -14.43 35.56
C ALA A 207 -10.72 -13.32 35.10
N ALA A 208 -10.26 -12.42 34.23
CA ALA A 208 -11.11 -11.36 33.67
C ALA A 208 -12.24 -11.92 32.79
N ALA A 209 -11.97 -12.99 32.02
CA ALA A 209 -12.99 -13.68 31.23
C ALA A 209 -14.03 -14.38 32.12
N ALA A 210 -13.60 -14.99 33.22
CA ALA A 210 -14.51 -15.61 34.20
C ALA A 210 -15.39 -14.56 34.92
N GLU A 211 -14.83 -13.39 35.24
CA GLU A 211 -15.56 -12.28 35.84
C GLU A 211 -16.60 -11.70 34.87
N ALA A 212 -16.24 -11.49 33.60
CA ALA A 212 -17.17 -11.04 32.56
C ALA A 212 -18.33 -12.04 32.34
N ALA A 213 -18.03 -13.36 32.37
CA ALA A 213 -19.05 -14.39 32.30
C ALA A 213 -19.98 -14.38 33.52
N ALA A 214 -19.44 -14.16 34.72
CA ALA A 214 -20.25 -14.05 35.94
C ALA A 214 -21.19 -12.83 35.91
N VAL A 215 -20.72 -11.68 35.41
CA VAL A 215 -21.55 -10.48 35.24
C VAL A 215 -22.69 -10.73 34.24
N SER A 216 -22.43 -11.42 33.12
CA SER A 216 -23.46 -11.76 32.14
C SER A 216 -24.53 -12.73 32.68
N VAL A 217 -24.17 -13.63 33.59
CA VAL A 217 -25.13 -14.58 34.21
C VAL A 217 -26.04 -13.88 35.22
N ILE A 218 -25.56 -12.82 35.88
CA ILE A 218 -26.34 -12.05 36.86
C ILE A 218 -27.39 -11.17 36.17
N GLU A 219 -27.07 -10.53 35.04
CA GLU A 219 -28.07 -9.75 34.26
C GLU A 219 -29.22 -10.62 33.71
N ALA A 220 -28.95 -11.89 33.37
CA ALA A 220 -29.99 -12.80 32.88
C ALA A 220 -30.98 -13.28 33.96
N ALA A 221 -30.65 -13.14 35.25
CA ALA A 221 -31.48 -13.60 36.36
C ALA A 221 -32.47 -12.54 36.89
N GLU A 222 -32.29 -11.25 36.55
CA GLU A 222 -33.19 -10.16 36.97
C GLU A 222 -34.40 -9.96 36.03
N GLU A 223 -34.48 -10.64 34.88
CA GLU A 223 -35.63 -10.59 33.96
C GLU A 223 -36.54 -11.83 34.10
N ILE A 224 -37.15 -12.01 35.28
CA ILE A 224 -38.25 -12.99 35.47
C ILE A 224 -39.54 -12.21 35.76
N PRO A 225 -40.55 -12.23 34.86
CA PRO A 225 -41.85 -11.60 35.13
C PRO A 225 -42.62 -12.35 36.23
N GLU A 226 -43.14 -11.61 37.23
CA GLU A 226 -43.98 -12.20 38.29
C GLU A 226 -45.32 -12.73 37.74
N PRO A 227 -45.79 -13.92 38.18
CA PRO A 227 -47.07 -14.46 37.75
C PRO A 227 -48.24 -13.85 38.53
N ALA A 228 -49.32 -13.50 37.82
CA ALA A 228 -50.57 -13.01 38.38
C ALA A 228 -51.37 -14.13 39.10
N PRO A 229 -52.20 -13.80 40.12
CA PRO A 229 -52.88 -14.82 40.93
C PRO A 229 -54.18 -15.35 40.30
N ASP A 230 -54.42 -16.64 40.57
CA ASP A 230 -55.49 -17.50 40.04
C ASP A 230 -56.92 -17.01 40.28
N ALA A 231 -57.76 -17.17 39.26
CA ALA A 231 -59.21 -17.22 39.36
C ALA A 231 -59.71 -18.61 38.92
N ALA A 232 -60.38 -19.30 39.84
CA ALA A 232 -61.03 -20.59 39.63
C ALA A 232 -62.28 -20.48 38.74
N VAL A 233 -62.50 -21.44 37.84
CA VAL A 233 -63.85 -21.85 37.38
C VAL A 233 -63.87 -23.34 36.98
N ASP A 234 -65.06 -23.90 37.15
CA ASP A 234 -65.54 -25.28 37.27
C ASP A 234 -65.33 -26.33 36.16
N VAL A 235 -65.54 -27.57 36.63
CA VAL A 235 -65.83 -28.85 35.96
C VAL A 235 -66.97 -28.84 34.94
N ASP A 236 -66.82 -29.58 33.83
CA ASP A 236 -67.83 -30.58 33.39
C ASP A 236 -67.23 -31.64 32.42
N ALA A 237 -67.85 -32.82 32.43
CA ALA A 237 -67.42 -34.08 31.82
C ALA A 237 -67.88 -34.29 30.35
N ALA A 238 -67.18 -35.16 29.59
CA ALA A 238 -67.75 -36.35 28.93
C ALA A 238 -66.86 -36.98 27.81
N GLN A 239 -66.60 -38.29 27.98
CA GLN A 239 -66.70 -39.41 27.01
C GLN A 239 -65.63 -39.70 25.93
N GLY A 240 -65.24 -41.00 25.88
CA GLY A 240 -64.91 -41.79 24.68
C GLY A 240 -63.43 -42.13 24.48
N ASP A 241 -62.89 -43.25 24.99
CA ASP A 241 -62.79 -44.58 24.32
C ASP A 241 -61.96 -44.50 23.00
N THR A 242 -60.75 -45.06 22.84
CA THR A 242 -60.37 -46.49 22.84
C THR A 242 -58.84 -46.64 22.62
N ALA A 243 -58.27 -47.62 23.34
CA ALA A 243 -57.24 -48.60 22.98
C ALA A 243 -56.09 -48.35 21.96
N SER A 244 -54.86 -48.67 22.44
CA SER A 244 -53.89 -49.63 21.85
C SER A 244 -52.46 -49.08 21.65
N ALA A 245 -51.55 -49.53 22.53
CA ALA A 245 -50.15 -49.82 22.21
C ALA A 245 -50.09 -51.25 21.59
N PRO A 246 -48.98 -51.79 21.03
CA PRO A 246 -47.68 -51.86 21.73
C PRO A 246 -46.39 -51.89 20.88
N ASP A 247 -45.26 -51.84 21.62
CA ASP A 247 -44.00 -52.60 21.52
C ASP A 247 -43.13 -52.53 20.24
N ALA A 248 -41.89 -52.04 20.38
CA ALA A 248 -40.62 -52.80 20.60
C ALA A 248 -39.97 -53.17 19.25
N VAL A 249 -38.65 -53.28 19.04
CA VAL A 249 -37.57 -53.86 19.85
C VAL A 249 -36.23 -53.35 19.31
N ALA A 250 -35.24 -53.19 20.17
CA ALA A 250 -33.82 -53.10 19.83
C ALA A 250 -33.23 -54.47 19.49
N LEU A 251 -32.17 -54.56 18.69
CA LEU A 251 -31.14 -55.61 18.78
C LEU A 251 -29.77 -55.14 18.24
N ASP A 252 -28.77 -55.46 19.06
CA ASP A 252 -27.31 -55.43 18.88
C ASP A 252 -26.77 -56.24 17.68
N GLY A 253 -25.50 -56.00 17.33
CA GLY A 253 -24.73 -56.91 16.47
C GLY A 253 -23.31 -56.46 16.16
N ASP A 254 -22.37 -57.00 16.92
CA ASP A 254 -20.90 -56.82 16.94
C ASP A 254 -20.08 -57.21 15.68
N ALA A 255 -18.85 -56.68 15.67
CA ALA A 255 -17.54 -57.33 15.40
C ALA A 255 -16.90 -57.42 13.98
N GLU A 256 -15.80 -56.66 13.87
CA GLU A 256 -14.39 -57.08 13.59
C GLU A 256 -13.92 -57.67 12.23
N ALA A 257 -13.00 -56.90 11.63
CA ALA A 257 -11.60 -57.21 11.24
C ALA A 257 -11.24 -58.11 10.02
N GLY A 258 -10.26 -57.59 9.24
CA GLY A 258 -9.36 -58.36 8.35
C GLY A 258 -9.05 -57.63 7.02
N SER A 259 -8.06 -56.73 6.95
CA SER A 259 -6.64 -56.95 6.60
C SER A 259 -6.31 -56.94 5.09
N ALA A 260 -5.50 -55.96 4.64
CA ALA A 260 -4.27 -56.12 3.83
C ALA A 260 -3.80 -54.76 3.24
N ALA A 261 -2.50 -54.48 3.36
CA ALA A 261 -1.82 -53.19 3.14
C ALA A 261 -1.09 -53.12 1.75
N PRO A 262 -0.03 -52.30 1.52
CA PRO A 262 -0.02 -50.89 1.10
C PRO A 262 0.94 -50.63 -0.11
N LEU A 263 1.49 -49.39 -0.23
CA LEU A 263 2.72 -48.90 -0.91
C LEU A 263 2.45 -47.87 -2.03
N SER A 264 3.22 -46.81 -2.31
CA SER A 264 4.25 -45.98 -1.64
C SER A 264 4.61 -44.78 -2.57
N ASP A 265 5.18 -43.72 -1.99
CA ASP A 265 5.69 -42.44 -2.54
C ASP A 265 6.63 -42.46 -3.77
N PRO A 266 6.84 -41.28 -4.43
CA PRO A 266 8.06 -40.97 -5.16
C PRO A 266 8.93 -39.88 -4.48
N THR A 267 10.24 -40.16 -4.35
CA THR A 267 11.30 -39.26 -3.85
C THR A 267 12.20 -38.70 -4.97
N SER A 268 12.80 -37.53 -4.67
CA SER A 268 13.83 -36.75 -5.39
C SER A 268 15.14 -37.46 -5.80
N GLY A 269 15.90 -36.86 -6.73
CA GLY A 269 17.35 -37.07 -6.89
C GLY A 269 17.95 -36.63 -8.24
N SER A 270 19.17 -36.10 -8.24
CA SER A 270 19.83 -35.20 -9.22
C SER A 270 20.88 -35.86 -10.15
N ASP A 271 21.45 -35.03 -11.04
CA ASP A 271 22.83 -35.03 -11.65
C ASP A 271 23.07 -35.39 -13.16
N GLU A 272 23.92 -34.54 -13.76
CA GLU A 272 24.48 -34.35 -15.13
C GLU A 272 25.61 -35.37 -15.52
N PRO A 273 26.47 -35.28 -16.60
CA PRO A 273 26.52 -34.45 -17.84
C PRO A 273 26.97 -35.15 -19.19
N ALA A 274 26.93 -34.36 -20.29
CA ALA A 274 27.82 -34.24 -21.50
C ALA A 274 28.26 -35.41 -22.45
N SER A 275 28.11 -35.21 -23.79
CA SER A 275 29.20 -35.21 -24.83
C SER A 275 28.66 -35.19 -26.29
N VAL A 276 28.91 -34.15 -27.10
CA VAL A 276 29.88 -33.98 -28.25
C VAL A 276 29.55 -34.70 -29.57
N ASP A 277 29.41 -33.95 -30.68
CA ASP A 277 30.02 -34.29 -31.99
C ASP A 277 30.25 -33.06 -32.88
N GLU A 278 31.20 -33.19 -33.80
CA GLU A 278 32.18 -32.21 -34.30
C GLU A 278 31.85 -31.56 -35.68
N ALA A 279 32.63 -30.53 -36.05
CA ALA A 279 32.58 -29.69 -37.27
C ALA A 279 33.21 -30.39 -38.53
N PRO A 280 33.65 -29.78 -39.69
CA PRO A 280 34.28 -28.44 -39.87
C PRO A 280 34.11 -27.69 -41.23
N GLY A 281 34.60 -26.43 -41.29
CA GLY A 281 35.40 -25.93 -42.43
C GLY A 281 34.95 -24.68 -43.21
N GLY A 282 35.79 -23.63 -43.23
CA GLY A 282 35.88 -22.66 -44.35
C GLY A 282 35.94 -21.16 -43.98
N THR A 283 37.11 -20.53 -44.15
CA THR A 283 37.40 -19.08 -43.95
C THR A 283 37.40 -18.31 -45.30
N PRO A 284 37.77 -17.01 -45.40
CA PRO A 284 36.90 -15.84 -45.59
C PRO A 284 37.07 -15.10 -46.95
N ALA A 285 36.18 -14.15 -47.30
CA ALA A 285 36.50 -12.96 -48.12
C ALA A 285 35.25 -12.11 -48.43
N GLY A 286 35.39 -10.78 -48.48
CA GLY A 286 34.49 -9.91 -49.25
C GLY A 286 34.15 -8.58 -48.61
N ALA A 287 35.02 -7.58 -48.78
CA ALA A 287 34.63 -6.17 -48.70
C ALA A 287 33.60 -5.83 -49.80
N PRO A 288 32.91 -4.68 -49.69
CA PRO A 288 33.13 -3.69 -50.73
C PRO A 288 33.38 -2.28 -50.18
N THR A 289 34.30 -1.60 -50.87
CA THR A 289 34.58 -0.16 -50.78
C THR A 289 34.10 0.57 -52.03
N PHE A 290 33.84 1.87 -51.84
CA PHE A 290 33.84 3.01 -52.78
C PHE A 290 32.57 3.39 -53.54
N GLY A 291 32.25 4.69 -53.40
CA GLY A 291 31.23 5.44 -54.13
C GLY A 291 31.19 6.91 -53.69
N THR A 292 32.26 7.63 -53.98
CA THR A 292 32.50 9.08 -53.80
C THR A 292 31.57 9.94 -54.66
N ALA A 293 31.10 11.08 -54.14
CA ALA A 293 30.88 12.30 -54.92
C ALA A 293 30.94 13.56 -54.03
N THR A 294 31.46 14.62 -54.62
CA THR A 294 32.16 15.75 -54.01
C THR A 294 31.46 17.07 -54.32
N SER A 295 31.55 18.01 -53.37
CA SER A 295 31.53 19.49 -53.46
C SER A 295 30.44 20.25 -54.24
N SER A 296 29.94 21.32 -53.62
CA SER A 296 30.20 22.70 -54.06
C SER A 296 29.89 23.74 -52.96
N ASN A 297 30.91 24.53 -52.62
CA ASN A 297 30.84 25.80 -51.89
C ASN A 297 30.24 26.89 -52.81
N GLN A 298 29.50 27.84 -52.22
CA GLN A 298 29.65 29.26 -52.58
C GLN A 298 29.15 30.16 -51.45
N ALA A 299 30.04 31.06 -51.02
CA ALA A 299 29.80 32.19 -50.16
C ALA A 299 29.27 33.38 -50.99
N SER A 300 28.54 34.31 -50.35
CA SER A 300 28.89 35.73 -50.33
C SER A 300 27.82 36.60 -49.62
N ASP A 301 28.35 37.37 -48.65
CA ASP A 301 28.11 38.80 -48.40
C ASP A 301 26.80 39.32 -47.76
N THR A 302 27.02 39.90 -46.57
CA THR A 302 26.21 40.88 -45.83
C THR A 302 26.19 42.25 -46.56
N PRO A 303 25.28 43.19 -46.22
CA PRO A 303 25.52 44.08 -45.08
C PRO A 303 24.28 44.53 -44.27
N THR A 304 24.51 44.84 -42.99
CA THR A 304 23.68 45.64 -42.07
C THR A 304 23.78 47.14 -42.42
N PRO A 305 22.83 48.02 -42.02
CA PRO A 305 22.88 48.72 -40.70
C PRO A 305 21.47 48.83 -40.06
N GLY A 306 21.21 49.00 -38.76
CA GLY A 306 22.00 49.51 -37.63
C GLY A 306 21.29 50.75 -37.04
N ILE A 307 20.66 50.65 -35.85
CA ILE A 307 20.37 51.72 -34.85
C ILE A 307 19.59 51.09 -33.68
N ALA A 308 20.13 50.93 -32.46
CA ALA A 308 20.54 51.90 -31.42
C ALA A 308 19.40 52.32 -30.45
N GLY A 309 19.62 51.98 -29.17
CA GLY A 309 19.01 52.58 -27.97
C GLY A 309 18.52 51.53 -26.97
N THR A 310 18.67 51.60 -25.64
CA THR A 310 19.43 52.43 -24.68
C THR A 310 19.34 51.68 -23.34
N VAL A 311 20.36 51.80 -22.49
CA VAL A 311 20.47 51.24 -21.13
C VAL A 311 19.50 51.93 -20.15
N THR A 312 18.84 51.19 -19.25
CA THR A 312 18.59 51.65 -17.86
C THR A 312 18.27 50.49 -16.90
N ALA A 313 18.99 50.46 -15.77
CA ALA A 313 18.71 49.67 -14.56
C ALA A 313 18.21 50.63 -13.43
N PRO A 314 17.71 50.13 -12.29
CA PRO A 314 16.51 50.67 -11.63
C PRO A 314 16.77 51.81 -10.64
N VAL A 315 15.72 52.62 -10.43
CA VAL A 315 15.66 53.66 -9.39
C VAL A 315 14.91 53.11 -8.17
N ASN A 316 15.54 53.30 -7.01
CA ASN A 316 15.01 53.13 -5.67
C ASN A 316 13.67 53.87 -5.46
N ALA A 317 12.70 53.20 -4.85
CA ALA A 317 11.66 53.84 -4.06
C ALA A 317 11.56 53.11 -2.71
N ARG A 318 12.15 53.72 -1.68
CA ARG A 318 11.78 53.54 -0.27
C ARG A 318 10.71 54.57 0.06
N SER A 319 9.89 54.22 1.05
CA SER A 319 8.85 55.00 1.77
C SER A 319 7.42 54.70 1.27
N VAL A 320 6.42 54.46 2.12
CA VAL A 320 6.28 54.55 3.58
C VAL A 320 4.93 53.90 3.94
N LEU A 321 4.88 53.22 5.09
CA LEU A 321 3.74 52.93 6.00
C LEU A 321 2.38 52.55 5.39
N ASN A 322 1.92 51.33 5.70
CA ASN A 322 0.80 51.13 6.63
C ASN A 322 0.68 49.65 6.99
N ASP A 323 1.18 49.33 8.18
CA ASP A 323 0.63 48.30 9.06
C ASP A 323 -0.71 48.79 9.62
N PRO A 324 -1.64 47.88 9.93
CA PRO A 324 -2.40 48.02 11.15
C PRO A 324 -2.13 46.81 12.06
N ASP A 325 -1.40 47.09 13.14
CA ASP A 325 -1.39 46.32 14.38
C ASP A 325 -2.81 46.13 14.93
N ASP A 326 -3.05 44.90 15.37
CA ASP A 326 -3.57 44.49 16.67
C ASP A 326 -4.71 45.29 17.36
N ASP A 327 -5.74 44.50 17.68
CA ASP A 327 -6.21 44.20 19.05
C ASP A 327 -7.64 44.56 19.43
N ALA A 328 -8.13 43.71 20.34
CA ALA A 328 -9.23 43.87 21.28
C ALA A 328 -10.64 43.45 20.83
N THR A 329 -11.09 42.30 21.34
CA THR A 329 -11.98 42.21 22.53
C THR A 329 -12.59 40.80 22.59
N ASP A 330 -12.86 40.17 23.73
CA ASP A 330 -12.40 40.30 25.11
C ASP A 330 -12.87 39.02 25.81
N ASP A 331 -12.11 38.60 26.81
CA ASP A 331 -12.41 37.49 27.70
C ASP A 331 -13.56 37.87 28.65
N ALA A 332 -14.49 36.95 28.89
CA ALA A 332 -15.51 37.08 29.93
C ALA A 332 -15.49 35.83 30.81
N THR A 333 -14.67 35.90 31.85
CA THR A 333 -14.80 35.14 33.09
C THR A 333 -16.22 35.19 33.65
N ASN A 334 -16.80 34.05 34.03
CA ASN A 334 -17.18 33.83 35.43
C ASN A 334 -17.40 32.35 35.76
N GLY A 335 -16.87 31.92 36.91
CA GLY A 335 -17.10 30.60 37.49
C GLY A 335 -18.10 30.62 38.65
N ARG A 336 -18.48 29.40 39.07
CA ARG A 336 -19.24 28.97 40.27
C ARG A 336 -20.72 29.34 40.33
N GLN A 337 -21.60 28.34 40.22
CA GLN A 337 -22.05 27.39 41.26
C GLN A 337 -22.73 26.20 40.60
#